data_AF-A0A7S3VD66-F1
#
_entry.id   AF-A0A7S3VD66-F1
#
_cell.length_a   1.000
_cell.length_b   1.000
_cell.length_c   1.000
_cell.angle_alpha   90.00
_cell.angle_beta   90.00
_cell.angle_gamma   90.00
#
_symmetry.space_group_name_H-M   'P 1'
#
loop_
_entity.id
_entity.type
_entity.pdbx_description
1 polymer ?
#
loop_
_entity_poly.entity_id
_entity_poly.type
_entity_poly.pdbx_seq_one_letter_code
_entity_poly.pdbx_strand_id
1 'polypeptide(L)'
;MENSSKFGACFSASTCSDSEKSTANCWIFIICQIVFSALLFITLFIMHKSKRGDDEKIIVSTGRHKFLEMVKKQLSRHGRSSLTDEKNQPSIYSLEPISETKRSEHNFMKNVADTTILYPAKSRPEYVPTSHLHILDFIKTITFVAANDEYIQTRMISCASLALLSSAASSTLAMLFKHERNIRGCMAGLGQMQDCMLDTKEWFMGHVGPFAEAIDSFKFLPVFLILAYIAFLVNRWRDFMITSHTIQGRIQDVGILVGSVPDNPVTKEEKKQIYKIYRFLNAVHIMCYKSFMRDEFKNDDQLISQLIEMDLLTGEEGVHLGSMGKKVREGLCSRILCEIDVLLSLTTKKYAESKSIVLNDKICDLRGTMAKLHDTFVRDNPNEYILAMQVLVYCYILLIITGYPILMFSDNNAAFSCVQPLAFFGTFFTLVSLQMPFILFERLDNPFDAHDDINAENLVASTELALFNSMRCQFSEFRSESSLDNTGLSFKSLSSASIQIEYSMDNDLSDSITSSKCVRFG
;
A
#
# COMPACT_ATOMS: atom_id res chain seq x y z
N MET A 1 8.25 -58.35 -56.18
CA MET A 1 7.32 -57.21 -56.35
C MET A 1 7.34 -56.42 -55.05
N GLU A 2 8.36 -55.57 -54.94
CA GLU A 2 8.51 -54.55 -53.92
C GLU A 2 7.62 -53.36 -54.32
N ASN A 3 6.57 -53.09 -53.54
CA ASN A 3 5.97 -51.76 -53.54
C ASN A 3 6.66 -50.93 -52.46
N SER A 4 7.84 -50.39 -52.78
CA SER A 4 8.40 -49.29 -51.99
C SER A 4 7.58 -48.03 -52.26
N SER A 5 6.50 -47.84 -51.51
CA SER A 5 5.82 -46.54 -51.48
C SER A 5 6.79 -45.52 -50.91
N LYS A 6 7.35 -44.67 -51.79
CA LYS A 6 8.15 -43.52 -51.42
C LYS A 6 7.36 -42.67 -50.42
N PHE A 7 7.85 -42.54 -49.19
CA PHE A 7 7.40 -41.53 -48.24
C PHE A 7 7.74 -40.16 -48.84
N GLY A 8 6.80 -39.57 -49.57
CA GLY A 8 6.84 -38.16 -49.93
C GLY A 8 6.27 -37.36 -48.76
N ALA A 9 6.99 -36.32 -48.30
CA ALA A 9 6.44 -35.38 -47.33
C ALA A 9 5.13 -34.81 -47.88
N CYS A 10 4.01 -35.08 -47.20
CA CYS A 10 2.71 -34.55 -47.60
C CYS A 10 2.68 -33.05 -47.30
N PHE A 11 2.81 -32.22 -48.33
CA PHE A 11 2.64 -30.77 -48.23
C PHE A 11 1.17 -30.33 -48.26
N SER A 12 0.22 -31.27 -48.45
CA SER A 12 -1.22 -31.01 -48.51
C SER A 12 -1.97 -31.85 -47.47
N ALA A 13 -2.83 -31.20 -46.68
CA ALA A 13 -3.66 -31.88 -45.67
C ALA A 13 -4.63 -32.92 -46.25
N SER A 14 -4.92 -32.88 -47.56
CA SER A 14 -5.82 -33.83 -48.22
C SER A 14 -5.20 -35.19 -48.50
N THR A 15 -3.87 -35.34 -48.45
CA THR A 15 -3.15 -36.58 -48.78
C THR A 15 -2.57 -37.31 -47.55
N CYS A 16 -2.70 -36.71 -46.38
CA CYS A 16 -2.22 -37.25 -45.11
C CYS A 16 -3.19 -38.29 -44.52
N SER A 17 -2.65 -39.41 -44.02
CA SER A 17 -3.42 -40.33 -43.15
C SER A 17 -3.88 -39.59 -41.88
N ASP A 18 -4.95 -40.05 -41.22
CA ASP A 18 -5.51 -39.37 -40.03
C ASP A 18 -4.47 -39.16 -38.90
N SER A 19 -3.44 -40.00 -38.82
CA SER A 19 -2.30 -39.80 -37.91
C SER A 19 -1.41 -38.60 -38.25
N GLU A 20 -1.27 -38.25 -39.53
CA GLU A 20 -0.43 -37.14 -39.99
C GLU A 20 -1.14 -35.78 -39.84
N LYS A 21 -2.47 -35.73 -40.03
CA LYS A 21 -3.28 -34.53 -39.74
C LYS A 21 -3.22 -34.14 -38.26
N SER A 22 -3.32 -35.14 -37.37
CA SER A 22 -3.17 -34.90 -35.93
C SER A 22 -1.78 -34.34 -35.59
N THR A 23 -0.73 -34.83 -36.25
CA THR A 23 0.66 -34.39 -36.03
C THR A 23 0.86 -32.94 -36.46
N ALA A 24 0.34 -32.55 -37.63
CA ALA A 24 0.40 -31.18 -38.13
C ALA A 24 -0.33 -30.20 -37.20
N ASN A 25 -1.52 -30.56 -36.71
CA ASN A 25 -2.28 -29.75 -35.76
C ASN A 25 -1.52 -29.52 -34.44
N CYS A 26 -0.79 -30.53 -33.97
CA CYS A 26 0.05 -30.42 -32.77
C CYS A 26 1.24 -29.46 -32.98
N TRP A 27 1.92 -29.51 -34.12
CA TRP A 27 3.00 -28.56 -34.44
C TRP A 27 2.48 -27.13 -34.59
N ILE A 28 1.33 -26.94 -35.26
CA ILE A 28 0.67 -25.64 -35.35
C ILE A 28 0.38 -25.11 -33.94
N PHE A 29 -0.16 -25.95 -33.06
CA PHE A 29 -0.46 -25.57 -31.69
C PHE A 29 0.80 -25.18 -30.89
N ILE A 30 1.88 -25.96 -30.97
CA ILE A 30 3.16 -25.64 -30.31
C ILE A 30 3.72 -24.31 -30.82
N ILE A 31 3.73 -24.10 -32.15
CA ILE A 31 4.18 -22.84 -32.75
C ILE A 31 3.30 -21.69 -32.26
N CYS A 32 1.98 -21.87 -32.22
CA CYS A 32 1.06 -20.89 -31.66
C CYS A 32 1.37 -20.59 -30.19
N GLN A 33 1.68 -21.58 -29.35
CA GLN A 33 2.08 -21.37 -27.96
C GLN A 33 3.37 -20.57 -27.84
N ILE A 34 4.40 -20.90 -28.63
CA ILE A 34 5.68 -20.18 -28.64
C ILE A 34 5.49 -18.74 -29.12
N VAL A 35 4.78 -18.55 -30.23
CA VAL A 35 4.51 -17.23 -30.79
C VAL A 35 3.67 -16.40 -29.81
N PHE A 36 2.63 -16.98 -29.22
CA PHE A 36 1.81 -16.29 -28.24
C PHE A 36 2.61 -15.92 -26.98
N SER A 37 3.44 -16.82 -26.45
CA SER A 37 4.36 -16.53 -25.35
C SER A 37 5.34 -15.41 -25.70
N ALA A 38 5.90 -15.42 -26.91
CA ALA A 38 6.83 -14.38 -27.36
C ALA A 38 6.12 -13.03 -27.52
N LEU A 39 4.89 -13.01 -28.06
CA LEU A 39 4.08 -11.81 -28.18
C LEU A 39 3.72 -11.23 -26.81
N LEU A 40 3.32 -12.06 -25.84
CA LEU A 40 3.06 -11.60 -24.48
C LEU A 40 4.32 -11.01 -23.83
N PHE A 41 5.48 -11.66 -24.01
CA PHE A 41 6.75 -11.16 -23.49
C PHE A 41 7.16 -9.82 -24.14
N ILE A 42 6.98 -9.69 -25.46
CA ILE A 42 7.22 -8.43 -26.18
C ILE A 42 6.29 -7.33 -25.68
N THR A 43 4.99 -7.62 -25.51
CA THR A 43 4.03 -6.65 -24.96
C THR A 43 4.44 -6.20 -23.56
N LEU A 44 4.82 -7.13 -22.67
CA LEU A 44 5.32 -6.81 -21.34
C LEU A 44 6.59 -5.97 -21.38
N PHE A 45 7.53 -6.29 -22.27
CA PHE A 45 8.75 -5.51 -22.45
C PHE A 45 8.45 -4.08 -22.94
N ILE A 46 7.50 -3.92 -23.86
CA ILE A 46 7.04 -2.61 -24.34
C ILE A 46 6.37 -1.83 -23.20
N MET A 47 5.48 -2.45 -22.42
CA MET A 47 4.82 -1.82 -21.27
C MET A 47 5.85 -1.37 -20.22
N HIS A 48 6.79 -2.24 -19.85
CA HIS A 48 7.83 -1.92 -18.88
C HIS A 48 8.76 -0.80 -19.39
N LYS A 49 9.09 -0.80 -20.69
CA LYS A 49 9.93 0.26 -21.27
C LYS A 49 9.19 1.60 -21.37
N SER A 50 7.89 1.59 -21.67
CA SER A 50 7.05 2.79 -21.65
C SER A 50 7.05 3.41 -20.26
N LYS A 51 6.81 2.60 -19.23
CA LYS A 51 6.76 3.07 -17.83
C LYS A 51 8.09 3.64 -17.36
N ARG A 52 9.20 2.93 -17.63
CA ARG A 52 10.54 3.45 -17.29
C ARG A 52 10.86 4.74 -18.04
N GLY A 53 10.40 4.86 -19.28
CA GLY A 53 10.52 6.09 -20.07
C GLY A 53 9.67 7.23 -19.53
N ASP A 54 8.52 6.95 -18.92
CA ASP A 54 7.66 7.94 -18.28
C ASP A 54 8.18 8.32 -16.89
N ASP A 55 8.72 7.39 -16.09
CA ASP A 55 9.40 7.71 -14.82
C ASP A 55 10.69 8.51 -15.07
N GLU A 56 11.47 8.14 -16.09
CA GLU A 56 12.70 8.85 -16.48
C GLU A 56 12.37 10.20 -17.15
N LYS A 57 11.28 10.30 -17.92
CA LYS A 57 10.75 11.58 -18.38
C LYS A 57 10.11 12.38 -17.26
N ILE A 58 9.52 11.79 -16.22
CA ILE A 58 9.03 12.52 -15.05
C ILE A 58 10.24 13.02 -14.27
N ILE A 59 11.32 12.27 -14.12
CA ILE A 59 12.54 12.75 -13.45
C ILE A 59 13.25 13.83 -14.28
N VAL A 60 13.36 13.67 -15.60
CA VAL A 60 14.04 14.64 -16.50
C VAL A 60 13.15 15.84 -16.86
N SER A 61 11.84 15.64 -17.03
CA SER A 61 10.87 16.72 -17.25
C SER A 61 10.47 17.42 -15.95
N THR A 62 10.49 16.80 -14.77
CA THR A 62 10.28 17.56 -13.52
C THR A 62 11.44 18.55 -13.30
N GLY A 63 12.65 18.26 -13.79
CA GLY A 63 13.75 19.23 -13.84
C GLY A 63 13.58 20.31 -14.92
N ARG A 64 13.18 19.94 -16.14
CA ARG A 64 13.14 20.85 -17.31
C ARG A 64 11.81 21.62 -17.45
N HIS A 65 10.70 21.01 -17.02
CA HIS A 65 9.35 21.55 -16.97
C HIS A 65 9.15 22.45 -15.76
N LYS A 66 9.83 22.26 -14.61
CA LYS A 66 9.86 23.27 -13.52
C LYS A 66 10.56 24.57 -13.93
N PHE A 67 11.63 24.48 -14.72
CA PHE A 67 12.28 25.69 -15.26
C PHE A 67 11.38 26.40 -16.28
N LEU A 68 10.73 25.65 -17.18
CA LEU A 68 9.82 26.22 -18.19
C LEU A 68 8.47 26.66 -17.62
N GLU A 69 7.94 26.03 -16.57
CA GLU A 69 6.77 26.47 -15.81
C GLU A 69 7.08 27.72 -15.01
N MET A 70 8.25 27.83 -14.39
CA MET A 70 8.66 29.04 -13.68
C MET A 70 8.82 30.23 -14.64
N VAL A 71 9.31 29.98 -15.86
CA VAL A 71 9.37 30.96 -16.95
C VAL A 71 7.98 31.28 -17.54
N LYS A 72 7.10 30.28 -17.71
CA LYS A 72 5.72 30.48 -18.19
C LYS A 72 4.81 31.12 -17.14
N LYS A 73 5.01 30.89 -15.84
CA LYS A 73 4.23 31.46 -14.73
C LYS A 73 4.62 32.91 -14.44
N GLN A 74 5.82 33.32 -14.83
CA GLN A 74 6.22 34.74 -14.95
C GLN A 74 5.59 35.41 -16.19
N LEU A 75 5.31 34.66 -17.26
CA LEU A 75 4.80 35.21 -18.53
C LEU A 75 3.26 35.11 -18.73
N SER A 76 2.53 34.30 -17.97
CA SER A 76 1.09 34.02 -18.18
C SER A 76 0.15 34.67 -17.16
N ARG A 77 0.56 35.76 -16.50
CA ARG A 77 -0.35 36.59 -15.68
C ARG A 77 -1.48 37.30 -16.46
N HIS A 78 -1.74 36.95 -17.72
CA HIS A 78 -2.92 37.37 -18.47
C HIS A 78 -3.49 36.20 -19.28
N GLY A 79 -4.70 35.73 -18.89
CA GLY A 79 -5.67 35.22 -19.86
C GLY A 79 -6.08 33.74 -19.77
N ARG A 80 -7.28 33.55 -19.21
CA ARG A 80 -8.39 32.67 -19.66
C ARG A 80 -8.42 31.17 -19.32
N SER A 81 -9.62 30.85 -18.81
CA SER A 81 -10.25 29.54 -18.57
C SER A 81 -10.44 28.70 -19.82
N SER A 82 -10.41 27.38 -19.64
CA SER A 82 -11.19 26.43 -20.44
C SER A 82 -11.44 25.17 -19.63
N LEU A 83 -12.72 24.83 -19.46
CA LEU A 83 -13.22 23.57 -18.93
C LEU A 83 -12.89 22.43 -19.90
N THR A 84 -12.62 21.25 -19.35
CA THR A 84 -12.95 19.97 -19.99
C THR A 84 -13.51 19.04 -18.92
N ASP A 85 -14.78 18.68 -19.09
CA ASP A 85 -15.53 17.73 -18.28
C ASP A 85 -14.93 16.33 -18.39
N GLU A 86 -14.33 15.86 -17.30
CA GLU A 86 -13.95 14.47 -17.11
C GLU A 86 -15.11 13.73 -16.45
N LYS A 87 -15.59 12.67 -17.11
CA LYS A 87 -16.81 11.95 -16.74
C LYS A 87 -16.68 11.29 -15.37
N ASN A 88 -17.53 11.74 -14.45
CA ASN A 88 -17.88 11.14 -13.16
C ASN A 88 -17.88 9.60 -13.16
N GLN A 89 -16.78 9.01 -12.70
CA GLN A 89 -16.88 7.89 -11.78
C GLN A 89 -17.19 8.50 -10.41
N PRO A 90 -18.27 8.09 -9.72
CA PRO A 90 -18.41 8.45 -8.31
C PRO A 90 -17.23 7.81 -7.58
N SER A 91 -16.20 8.59 -7.26
CA SER A 91 -15.23 8.14 -6.28
C SER A 91 -16.05 7.97 -5.00
N ILE A 92 -16.21 6.71 -4.57
CA ILE A 92 -16.92 6.35 -3.33
C ILE A 92 -16.22 6.97 -2.10
N TYR A 93 -15.12 7.69 -2.31
CA TYR A 93 -14.31 8.37 -1.32
C TYR A 93 -13.95 9.81 -1.75
N SER A 94 -14.94 10.67 -2.05
CA SER A 94 -14.69 12.11 -1.92
C SER A 94 -14.51 12.40 -0.43
N LEU A 95 -13.27 12.28 0.04
CA LEU A 95 -12.83 12.82 1.32
C LEU A 95 -13.16 14.31 1.32
N GLU A 96 -13.78 14.82 2.39
CA GLU A 96 -13.71 16.25 2.69
C GLU A 96 -12.28 16.46 3.19
N PRO A 97 -11.37 17.04 2.38
CA PRO A 97 -9.98 17.11 2.75
C PRO A 97 -9.79 18.00 3.99
N ILE A 98 -8.76 17.74 4.78
CA ILE A 98 -8.32 18.59 5.91
C ILE A 98 -8.27 20.08 5.53
N SER A 99 -8.03 20.36 4.25
CA SER A 99 -8.00 21.70 3.66
C SER A 99 -9.35 22.43 3.69
N GLU A 100 -10.48 21.74 3.86
CA GLU A 100 -11.80 22.37 3.98
C GLU A 100 -12.06 22.94 5.38
N THR A 101 -11.34 22.47 6.40
CA THR A 101 -11.50 22.98 7.77
C THR A 101 -10.85 24.36 7.88
N LYS A 102 -11.67 25.43 7.89
CA LYS A 102 -11.20 26.79 8.17
C LYS A 102 -10.93 27.01 9.66
N ARG A 103 -9.67 27.18 10.00
CA ARG A 103 -9.21 27.38 11.38
C ARG A 103 -9.12 28.87 11.67
N SER A 104 -10.24 29.47 12.08
CA SER A 104 -10.24 30.89 12.46
C SER A 104 -10.06 31.07 13.97
N GLU A 105 -9.22 32.05 14.36
CA GLU A 105 -9.04 32.47 15.76
C GLU A 105 -10.39 32.82 16.40
N HIS A 106 -11.23 33.55 15.66
CA HIS A 106 -12.55 33.95 16.12
C HIS A 106 -13.42 32.75 16.51
N ASN A 107 -13.44 31.69 15.69
CA ASN A 107 -14.22 30.50 15.97
C ASN A 107 -13.66 29.71 17.18
N PHE A 108 -12.34 29.60 17.28
CA PHE A 108 -11.68 28.91 18.40
C PHE A 108 -11.95 29.59 19.75
N MET A 109 -11.96 30.92 19.77
CA MET A 109 -12.13 31.72 20.99
C MET A 109 -13.56 31.74 21.56
N LYS A 110 -14.55 31.21 20.83
CA LYS A 110 -15.95 31.15 21.28
C LYS A 110 -16.07 30.38 22.61
N ASN A 111 -17.06 30.73 23.42
CA ASN A 111 -17.37 29.96 24.63
C ASN A 111 -17.89 28.57 24.22
N VAL A 112 -17.61 27.52 25.01
CA VAL A 112 -18.07 26.14 24.74
C VAL A 112 -19.59 26.06 24.53
N ALA A 113 -20.36 26.91 25.21
CA ALA A 113 -21.82 26.95 25.09
C ALA A 113 -22.34 27.67 23.82
N ASP A 114 -21.46 28.23 22.99
CA ASP A 114 -21.84 28.95 21.78
C ASP A 114 -22.29 27.97 20.68
N THR A 115 -23.56 28.07 20.26
CA THR A 115 -24.15 27.21 19.22
C THR A 115 -23.61 27.49 17.83
N THR A 116 -22.88 28.59 17.64
CA THR A 116 -22.29 28.97 16.35
C THR A 116 -20.85 28.47 16.18
N ILE A 117 -20.35 27.62 17.09
CA ILE A 117 -19.05 26.96 16.93
C ILE A 117 -19.07 26.07 15.69
N LEU A 118 -18.08 26.28 14.82
CA LEU A 118 -17.74 25.35 13.76
C LEU A 118 -16.70 24.36 14.32
N TYR A 119 -17.04 23.08 14.36
CA TYR A 119 -16.10 22.05 14.77
C TYR A 119 -15.20 21.66 13.60
N PRO A 120 -13.97 21.19 13.86
CA PRO A 120 -13.15 20.53 12.85
C PRO A 120 -13.92 19.39 12.17
N ALA A 121 -13.52 19.05 10.93
CA ALA A 121 -14.13 17.96 10.18
C ALA A 121 -14.17 16.66 10.99
N LYS A 122 -15.27 15.90 10.84
CA LYS A 122 -15.40 14.60 11.51
C LYS A 122 -14.42 13.62 10.86
N SER A 123 -13.59 12.98 11.67
CA SER A 123 -12.70 11.92 11.20
C SER A 123 -13.49 10.67 10.80
N ARG A 124 -13.08 10.03 9.71
CA ARG A 124 -13.47 8.66 9.37
C ARG A 124 -12.50 7.68 10.04
N PRO A 125 -12.81 6.36 10.05
CA PRO A 125 -11.84 5.36 10.52
C PRO A 125 -10.49 5.50 9.81
N GLU A 126 -9.38 5.38 10.54
CA GLU A 126 -8.04 5.55 9.96
C GLU A 126 -7.66 4.41 9.01
N TYR A 127 -8.30 3.25 9.19
CA TYR A 127 -8.23 2.11 8.30
C TYR A 127 -9.59 1.41 8.27
N VAL A 128 -9.93 0.80 7.13
CA VAL A 128 -11.11 -0.05 7.03
C VAL A 128 -10.64 -1.48 7.24
N PRO A 129 -11.00 -2.15 8.34
CA PRO A 129 -10.63 -3.55 8.52
C PRO A 129 -11.24 -4.37 7.39
N THR A 130 -10.41 -5.16 6.71
CA THR A 130 -10.91 -6.13 5.73
C THR A 130 -11.64 -7.22 6.51
N SER A 131 -12.97 -7.26 6.40
CA SER A 131 -13.77 -8.33 6.99
C SER A 131 -13.45 -9.67 6.32
N HIS A 132 -13.74 -10.78 7.01
CA HIS A 132 -13.58 -12.12 6.45
C HIS A 132 -14.33 -12.23 5.12
N LEU A 133 -13.57 -12.37 4.02
CA LEU A 133 -14.15 -12.53 2.70
C LEU A 133 -14.75 -13.94 2.58
N HIS A 134 -16.05 -14.02 2.27
CA HIS A 134 -16.63 -15.28 1.80
C HIS A 134 -15.95 -15.69 0.49
N ILE A 135 -15.98 -16.98 0.15
CA ILE A 135 -15.29 -17.49 -1.05
C ILE A 135 -15.70 -16.77 -2.35
N LEU A 136 -16.97 -16.37 -2.46
CA LEU A 136 -17.44 -15.59 -3.61
C LEU A 136 -16.88 -14.17 -3.63
N ASP A 137 -16.76 -13.55 -2.46
CA ASP A 137 -16.15 -12.22 -2.34
C ASP A 137 -14.64 -12.29 -2.55
N PHE A 138 -13.98 -13.36 -2.12
CA PHE A 138 -12.59 -13.65 -2.46
C PHE A 138 -12.37 -13.76 -3.97
N ILE A 139 -13.22 -14.50 -4.68
CA ILE A 139 -13.13 -14.62 -6.15
C ILE A 139 -13.39 -13.26 -6.81
N LYS A 140 -14.41 -12.52 -6.36
CA LYS A 140 -14.69 -11.17 -6.87
C LYS A 140 -13.52 -10.22 -6.61
N THR A 141 -12.96 -10.23 -5.42
CA THR A 141 -11.81 -9.42 -5.04
C THR A 141 -10.59 -9.80 -5.88
N ILE A 142 -10.25 -11.07 -6.03
CA ILE A 142 -9.15 -11.49 -6.90
C ILE A 142 -9.40 -11.04 -8.34
N THR A 143 -10.61 -11.21 -8.85
CA THR A 143 -10.94 -10.83 -10.24
C THR A 143 -10.88 -9.32 -10.41
N PHE A 144 -11.39 -8.55 -9.44
CA PHE A 144 -11.36 -7.10 -9.43
C PHE A 144 -9.93 -6.57 -9.31
N VAL A 145 -9.16 -7.11 -8.39
CA VAL A 145 -7.75 -6.75 -8.18
C VAL A 145 -6.93 -7.10 -9.42
N ALA A 146 -7.11 -8.30 -9.97
CA ALA A 146 -6.48 -8.70 -11.23
C ALA A 146 -6.98 -7.88 -12.43
N ALA A 147 -8.16 -7.26 -12.40
CA ALA A 147 -8.70 -6.46 -13.49
C ALA A 147 -8.38 -4.96 -13.40
N ASN A 148 -8.06 -4.44 -12.22
CA ASN A 148 -7.85 -3.01 -12.01
C ASN A 148 -6.42 -2.65 -11.59
N ASP A 149 -5.64 -3.59 -11.06
CA ASP A 149 -4.26 -3.33 -10.66
C ASP A 149 -3.30 -3.74 -11.79
N GLU A 150 -2.70 -2.73 -12.42
CA GLU A 150 -1.73 -2.89 -13.52
C GLU A 150 -0.50 -3.73 -13.11
N TYR A 151 -0.02 -3.59 -11.87
CA TYR A 151 1.13 -4.35 -11.39
C TYR A 151 0.78 -5.83 -11.28
N ILE A 152 -0.38 -6.14 -10.72
CA ILE A 152 -0.85 -7.53 -10.59
C ILE A 152 -1.09 -8.15 -11.96
N GLN A 153 -1.69 -7.40 -12.89
CA GLN A 153 -1.84 -7.85 -14.28
C GLN A 153 -0.50 -8.17 -14.92
N THR A 154 0.46 -7.25 -14.81
CA THR A 154 1.80 -7.41 -15.39
C THR A 154 2.47 -8.69 -14.87
N ARG A 155 2.38 -8.97 -13.57
CA ARG A 155 2.92 -10.19 -12.95
C ARG A 155 2.18 -11.44 -13.39
N MET A 156 0.84 -11.41 -13.44
CA MET A 156 0.01 -12.53 -13.89
C MET A 156 0.26 -12.89 -15.35
N ILE A 157 0.36 -11.90 -16.24
CA ILE A 157 0.68 -12.09 -17.66
C ILE A 157 2.11 -12.64 -17.80
N SER A 158 3.07 -12.16 -17.01
CA SER A 158 4.44 -12.70 -17.00
C SER A 158 4.46 -14.17 -16.60
N CYS A 159 3.76 -14.54 -15.52
CA CYS A 159 3.64 -15.93 -15.09
C CYS A 159 2.98 -16.81 -16.15
N ALA A 160 1.91 -16.33 -16.79
CA ALA A 160 1.22 -17.04 -17.87
C ALA A 160 2.13 -17.25 -19.09
N SER A 161 2.92 -16.24 -19.46
CA SER A 161 3.86 -16.31 -20.59
C SER A 161 4.95 -17.36 -20.34
N LEU A 162 5.57 -17.32 -19.17
CA LEU A 162 6.62 -18.28 -18.79
C LEU A 162 6.08 -19.71 -18.66
N ALA A 163 4.85 -19.86 -18.15
CA ALA A 163 4.16 -21.14 -18.10
C ALA A 163 3.81 -21.69 -19.50
N LEU A 164 3.40 -20.84 -20.44
CA LEU A 164 3.18 -21.23 -21.83
C LEU A 164 4.47 -21.69 -22.50
N LEU A 165 5.58 -20.98 -22.28
CA LEU A 165 6.90 -21.40 -22.77
C LEU A 165 7.31 -22.77 -22.22
N SER A 166 7.13 -22.97 -20.92
CA SER A 166 7.38 -24.25 -20.24
C SER A 166 6.50 -25.38 -20.82
N SER A 167 5.20 -25.13 -21.01
CA SER A 167 4.28 -26.08 -21.65
C SER A 167 4.63 -26.39 -23.10
N ALA A 168 5.10 -25.40 -23.86
CA ALA A 168 5.52 -25.59 -25.25
C ALA A 168 6.78 -26.45 -25.34
N ALA A 169 7.74 -26.25 -24.43
CA ALA A 169 8.91 -27.12 -24.32
C ALA A 169 8.51 -28.58 -24.02
N SER A 170 7.62 -28.79 -23.05
CA SER A 170 7.10 -30.14 -22.71
C SER A 170 6.36 -30.78 -23.88
N SER A 171 5.52 -30.00 -24.58
CA SER A 171 4.75 -30.46 -25.75
C SER A 171 5.66 -30.80 -26.93
N THR A 172 6.75 -30.04 -27.12
CA THR A 172 7.78 -30.33 -28.14
C THR A 172 8.48 -31.65 -27.85
N LEU A 173 8.88 -31.89 -26.60
CA LEU A 173 9.47 -33.16 -26.17
C LEU A 173 8.50 -34.33 -26.37
N ALA A 174 7.21 -34.12 -26.03
CA ALA A 174 6.18 -35.14 -26.24
C ALA A 174 6.04 -35.52 -27.71
N MET A 175 6.05 -34.54 -28.60
CA MET A 175 6.01 -34.76 -30.04
C MET A 175 7.25 -35.49 -30.56
N LEU A 176 8.45 -35.10 -30.10
CA LEU A 176 9.71 -35.74 -30.48
C LEU A 176 9.72 -37.23 -30.07
N PHE A 177 9.26 -37.55 -28.85
CA PHE A 177 9.24 -38.93 -28.36
C PHE A 177 8.09 -39.76 -28.94
N LYS A 178 6.91 -39.17 -29.15
CA LYS A 178 5.76 -39.87 -29.74
C LYS A 178 6.02 -40.27 -31.19
N HIS A 179 6.65 -39.39 -31.96
CA HIS A 179 6.95 -39.64 -33.38
C HIS A 179 8.29 -40.31 -33.62
N GLU A 180 8.95 -40.79 -32.58
CA GLU A 180 10.22 -41.52 -32.67
C GLU A 180 10.16 -42.64 -33.73
N ARG A 181 9.07 -43.43 -33.77
CA ARG A 181 8.90 -44.51 -34.76
C ARG A 181 8.77 -44.02 -36.20
N ASN A 182 8.10 -42.88 -36.41
CA ASN A 182 7.91 -42.31 -37.74
C ASN A 182 9.20 -41.65 -38.24
N ILE A 183 9.91 -40.93 -37.37
CA ILE A 183 11.23 -40.37 -37.64
C ILE A 183 12.23 -41.48 -37.99
N ARG A 184 12.16 -42.62 -37.27
CA ARG A 184 12.97 -43.82 -37.53
C ARG A 184 12.78 -44.36 -38.96
N GLY A 185 11.54 -44.40 -39.45
CA GLY A 185 11.24 -44.85 -40.82
C GLY A 185 11.75 -43.91 -41.91
N CYS A 186 11.64 -42.59 -41.71
CA CYS A 186 12.14 -41.59 -42.65
C CYS A 186 13.68 -41.52 -42.70
N MET A 187 14.36 -41.95 -41.64
CA MET A 187 15.82 -41.83 -41.47
C MET A 187 16.56 -43.16 -41.53
N ALA A 188 15.96 -44.20 -42.10
CA ALA A 188 16.55 -45.54 -42.22
C ALA A 188 17.91 -45.59 -42.98
N GLY A 189 18.31 -44.50 -43.66
CA GLY A 189 19.64 -44.34 -44.27
C GLY A 189 20.69 -43.62 -43.41
N LEU A 190 20.33 -43.11 -42.23
CA LEU A 190 21.17 -42.32 -41.32
C LEU A 190 21.18 -42.98 -39.93
N GLY A 191 21.66 -44.22 -39.85
CA GLY A 191 21.64 -45.03 -38.60
C GLY A 191 22.14 -44.30 -37.35
N GLN A 192 23.10 -43.39 -37.51
CA GLN A 192 23.67 -42.57 -36.41
C GLN A 192 22.67 -41.63 -35.73
N MET A 193 21.63 -41.16 -36.44
CA MET A 193 20.66 -40.22 -35.87
C MET A 193 19.55 -40.92 -35.07
N GLN A 194 19.29 -42.20 -35.37
CA GLN A 194 18.35 -43.02 -34.62
C GLN A 194 18.87 -43.32 -33.21
N ASP A 195 20.14 -43.74 -33.12
CA ASP A 195 20.79 -44.02 -31.84
C ASP A 195 20.85 -42.73 -30.99
N CYS A 196 21.17 -41.59 -31.62
CA CYS A 196 21.16 -40.29 -30.95
C CYS A 196 19.80 -39.91 -30.33
N MET A 197 18.67 -40.20 -30.97
CA MET A 197 17.34 -39.88 -30.42
C MET A 197 16.94 -40.79 -29.26
N LEU A 198 17.28 -42.08 -29.33
CA LEU A 198 17.10 -43.02 -28.23
C LEU A 198 17.97 -42.63 -27.03
N ASP A 199 19.25 -42.35 -27.28
CA ASP A 199 20.20 -41.87 -26.27
C ASP A 199 19.71 -40.57 -25.64
N THR A 200 19.17 -39.64 -26.44
CA THR A 200 18.61 -38.37 -25.93
C THR A 200 17.39 -38.62 -25.04
N LYS A 201 16.50 -39.53 -25.43
CA LYS A 201 15.32 -39.88 -24.63
C LYS A 201 15.71 -40.57 -23.33
N GLU A 202 16.62 -41.54 -23.38
CA GLU A 202 17.12 -42.25 -22.21
C GLU A 202 17.88 -41.31 -21.28
N TRP A 203 18.75 -40.46 -21.84
CA TRP A 203 19.40 -39.38 -21.11
C TRP A 203 18.38 -38.49 -20.41
N PHE A 204 17.38 -38.00 -21.14
CA PHE A 204 16.36 -37.11 -20.59
C PHE A 204 15.55 -37.76 -19.45
N MET A 205 15.05 -38.98 -19.67
CA MET A 205 14.30 -39.73 -18.67
C MET A 205 15.16 -40.10 -17.45
N GLY A 206 16.45 -40.38 -17.66
CA GLY A 206 17.42 -40.61 -16.59
C GLY A 206 17.67 -39.39 -15.70
N HIS A 207 17.46 -38.17 -16.21
CA HIS A 207 17.65 -36.93 -15.46
C HIS A 207 16.38 -36.42 -14.77
N VAL A 208 15.20 -37.02 -15.00
CA VAL A 208 13.94 -36.63 -14.34
C VAL A 208 14.08 -36.66 -12.81
N GLY A 209 14.64 -37.74 -12.27
CA GLY A 209 14.87 -37.92 -10.82
C GLY A 209 15.80 -36.84 -10.24
N PRO A 210 17.01 -36.66 -10.80
CA PRO A 210 17.91 -35.57 -10.40
C PRO A 210 17.29 -34.17 -10.49
N PHE A 211 16.50 -33.86 -11.52
CA PHE A 211 15.78 -32.59 -11.60
C PHE A 211 14.72 -32.43 -10.52
N ALA A 212 13.98 -33.50 -10.22
CA ALA A 212 12.98 -33.51 -9.14
C ALA A 212 13.65 -33.22 -7.80
N GLU A 213 14.76 -33.91 -7.51
CA GLU A 213 15.54 -33.76 -6.29
C GLU A 213 16.15 -32.35 -6.18
N ALA A 214 16.69 -31.81 -7.27
CA ALA A 214 17.25 -30.46 -7.30
C ALA A 214 16.17 -29.39 -7.03
N ILE A 215 15.00 -29.50 -7.66
CA ILE A 215 13.85 -28.62 -7.41
C ILE A 215 13.40 -28.74 -5.96
N ASP A 216 13.22 -29.97 -5.48
CA ASP A 216 12.73 -30.23 -4.13
C ASP A 216 13.70 -29.73 -3.05
N SER A 217 15.00 -29.89 -3.27
CA SER A 217 16.06 -29.42 -2.37
C SER A 217 16.20 -27.90 -2.39
N PHE A 218 16.02 -27.26 -3.55
CA PHE A 218 16.21 -25.82 -3.68
C PHE A 218 14.99 -25.04 -3.18
N LYS A 219 13.77 -25.57 -3.24
CA LYS A 219 12.52 -24.82 -2.96
C LYS A 219 12.46 -24.18 -1.57
N PHE A 220 13.10 -24.80 -0.56
CA PHE A 220 13.02 -24.34 0.83
C PHE A 220 13.60 -22.93 0.99
N LEU A 221 14.79 -22.70 0.46
CA LEU A 221 15.53 -21.45 0.65
C LEU A 221 14.78 -20.19 0.13
N PRO A 222 14.35 -20.11 -1.15
CA PRO A 222 13.66 -18.93 -1.66
C PRO A 222 12.29 -18.73 -1.00
N VAL A 223 11.55 -19.81 -0.69
CA VAL A 223 10.26 -19.71 0.02
C VAL A 223 10.47 -19.19 1.44
N PHE A 224 11.49 -19.70 2.14
CA PHE A 224 11.86 -19.22 3.47
C PHE A 224 12.23 -17.74 3.47
N LEU A 225 13.05 -17.29 2.51
CA LEU A 225 13.43 -15.88 2.41
C LEU A 225 12.25 -14.96 2.10
N ILE A 226 11.35 -15.38 1.20
CA ILE A 226 10.09 -14.66 0.93
C ILE A 226 9.27 -14.53 2.21
N LEU A 227 8.99 -15.62 2.91
CA LEU A 227 8.17 -15.61 4.12
C LEU A 227 8.81 -14.79 5.25
N ALA A 228 10.13 -14.91 5.43
CA ALA A 228 10.87 -14.12 6.40
C ALA A 228 10.77 -12.62 6.09
N TYR A 229 10.85 -12.25 4.81
CA TYR A 229 10.72 -10.87 4.38
C TYR A 229 9.28 -10.33 4.51
N ILE A 230 8.25 -11.13 4.19
CA ILE A 230 6.84 -10.79 4.49
C ILE A 230 6.68 -10.50 5.98
N ALA A 231 7.14 -11.40 6.85
CA ALA A 231 7.00 -11.24 8.29
C ALA A 231 7.70 -9.98 8.79
N PHE A 232 8.89 -9.68 8.27
CA PHE A 232 9.60 -8.44 8.54
C PHE A 232 8.79 -7.21 8.11
N LEU A 233 8.27 -7.18 6.88
CA LEU A 233 7.48 -6.05 6.37
C LEU A 233 6.17 -5.84 7.13
N VAL A 234 5.47 -6.91 7.50
CA VAL A 234 4.26 -6.84 8.33
C VAL A 234 4.57 -6.24 9.71
N ASN A 235 5.70 -6.60 10.32
CA ASN A 235 6.12 -6.01 11.59
C ASN A 235 6.47 -4.52 11.41
N ARG A 236 7.20 -4.15 10.35
CA ARG A 236 7.50 -2.74 10.02
C ARG A 236 6.21 -1.94 9.80
N TRP A 237 5.27 -2.47 9.03
CA TRP A 237 3.95 -1.87 8.79
C TRP A 237 3.19 -1.63 10.11
N ARG A 238 3.19 -2.62 11.01
CA ARG A 238 2.59 -2.50 12.34
C ARG A 238 3.28 -1.42 13.18
N ASP A 239 4.60 -1.32 13.11
CA ASP A 239 5.36 -0.30 13.83
C ASP A 239 5.03 1.11 13.33
N PHE A 240 4.77 1.30 12.03
CA PHE A 240 4.24 2.56 11.50
C PHE A 240 2.89 2.89 12.14
N MET A 241 1.93 1.96 12.14
CA MET A 241 0.62 2.15 12.77
C MET A 241 0.72 2.54 14.25
N ILE A 242 1.49 1.78 15.03
CA ILE A 242 1.68 2.03 16.46
C ILE A 242 2.31 3.40 16.68
N THR A 243 3.31 3.76 15.89
CA THR A 243 4.03 5.02 16.03
C THR A 243 3.14 6.21 15.67
N SER A 244 2.32 6.13 14.62
CA SER A 244 1.34 7.14 14.24
C SER A 244 0.32 7.42 15.36
N HIS A 245 -0.28 6.36 15.94
CA HIS A 245 -1.20 6.53 17.07
C HIS A 245 -0.49 7.02 18.35
N THR A 246 0.78 6.66 18.55
CA THR A 246 1.57 7.20 19.65
C THR A 246 1.77 8.70 19.47
N ILE A 247 2.07 9.18 18.26
CA ILE A 247 2.19 10.62 17.95
C ILE A 247 0.86 11.34 18.24
N GLN A 248 -0.25 10.80 17.76
CA GLN A 248 -1.60 11.31 18.07
C GLN A 248 -1.83 11.43 19.58
N GLY A 249 -1.56 10.36 20.34
CA GLY A 249 -1.70 10.37 21.80
C GLY A 249 -0.82 11.42 22.48
N ARG A 250 0.44 11.56 22.04
CA ARG A 250 1.37 12.57 22.59
C ARG A 250 0.92 14.01 22.30
N ILE A 251 0.35 14.25 21.13
CA ILE A 251 -0.21 15.56 20.79
C ILE A 251 -1.42 15.87 21.68
N GLN A 252 -2.29 14.89 21.90
CA GLN A 252 -3.45 15.02 22.79
C GLN A 252 -3.02 15.23 24.25
N ASP A 253 -1.99 14.53 24.74
CA ASP A 253 -1.42 14.74 26.08
C ASP A 253 -1.01 16.21 26.28
N VAL A 254 -0.29 16.78 25.31
CA VAL A 254 0.08 18.20 25.32
C VAL A 254 -1.16 19.09 25.29
N GLY A 255 -2.15 18.77 24.45
CA GLY A 255 -3.41 19.51 24.36
C GLY A 255 -4.18 19.60 25.67
N ILE A 256 -4.31 18.47 26.37
CA ILE A 256 -4.95 18.39 27.69
C ILE A 256 -4.18 19.23 28.71
N LEU A 257 -2.86 19.09 28.75
CA LEU A 257 -2.02 19.83 29.69
C LEU A 257 -2.10 21.34 29.46
N VAL A 258 -1.98 21.79 28.20
CA VAL A 258 -2.11 23.20 27.80
C VAL A 258 -3.50 23.75 28.13
N GLY A 259 -4.58 23.02 27.80
CA GLY A 259 -5.96 23.41 28.14
C GLY A 259 -6.21 23.55 29.64
N SER A 260 -5.43 22.87 30.48
CA SER A 260 -5.51 22.97 31.94
C SER A 260 -4.73 24.14 32.54
N VAL A 261 -3.86 24.81 31.76
CA VAL A 261 -2.98 25.87 32.27
C VAL A 261 -3.78 27.07 32.80
N PRO A 262 -4.68 27.71 32.02
CA PRO A 262 -5.32 28.96 32.42
C PRO A 262 -6.15 28.87 33.69
N ASP A 263 -6.31 30.01 34.34
CA ASP A 263 -7.30 30.17 35.40
C ASP A 263 -8.72 30.25 34.82
N ASN A 264 -9.74 29.97 35.64
CA ASN A 264 -11.14 30.12 35.26
C ASN A 264 -11.71 31.35 36.00
N PRO A 265 -12.24 32.38 35.29
CA PRO A 265 -12.46 32.46 33.85
C PRO A 265 -11.18 32.70 33.03
N VAL A 266 -11.12 32.06 31.85
CA VAL A 266 -9.98 32.18 30.92
C VAL A 266 -10.01 33.54 30.24
N THR A 267 -8.93 34.30 30.37
CA THR A 267 -8.78 35.62 29.77
C THR A 267 -8.72 35.55 28.24
N LYS A 268 -8.97 36.69 27.57
CA LYS A 268 -8.93 36.75 26.11
C LYS A 268 -7.52 36.46 25.58
N GLU A 269 -6.50 36.94 26.28
CA GLU A 269 -5.10 36.79 25.97
C GLU A 269 -4.66 35.32 26.08
N GLU A 270 -5.05 34.62 27.15
CA GLU A 270 -4.81 33.18 27.30
C GLU A 270 -5.49 32.37 26.18
N LYS A 271 -6.75 32.69 25.81
CA LYS A 271 -7.44 32.02 24.70
C LYS A 271 -6.70 32.17 23.37
N LYS A 272 -6.21 33.37 23.08
CA LYS A 272 -5.39 33.63 21.88
C LYS A 272 -4.09 32.85 21.90
N GLN A 273 -3.47 32.75 23.07
CA GLN A 273 -2.22 32.03 23.22
C GLN A 273 -2.40 30.52 23.05
N ILE A 274 -3.47 29.95 23.62
CA ILE A 274 -3.87 28.56 23.39
C ILE A 274 -4.16 28.31 21.91
N TYR A 275 -4.83 29.23 21.22
CA TYR A 275 -5.10 29.10 19.80
C TYR A 275 -3.81 28.99 18.96
N LYS A 276 -2.76 29.75 19.27
CA LYS A 276 -1.47 29.61 18.58
C LYS A 276 -0.86 28.23 18.81
N ILE A 277 -0.87 27.74 20.04
CA ILE A 277 -0.36 26.40 20.37
C ILE A 277 -1.17 25.32 19.63
N TYR A 278 -2.50 25.44 19.60
CA TYR A 278 -3.40 24.59 18.81
C TYR A 278 -2.99 24.52 17.34
N ARG A 279 -2.79 25.69 16.70
CA ARG A 279 -2.37 25.75 15.30
C ARG A 279 -1.03 25.07 15.08
N PHE A 280 -0.03 25.34 15.93
CA PHE A 280 1.30 24.76 15.79
C PHE A 280 1.33 23.25 16.03
N LEU A 281 0.55 22.72 16.98
CA LEU A 281 0.45 21.27 17.17
C LEU A 281 -0.13 20.56 15.94
N ASN A 282 -1.19 21.12 15.36
CA ASN A 282 -1.76 20.60 14.11
C ASN A 282 -0.77 20.70 12.95
N ALA A 283 -0.05 21.83 12.83
CA ALA A 283 1.00 22.00 11.82
C ALA A 283 2.13 20.97 11.98
N VAL A 284 2.60 20.72 13.20
CA VAL A 284 3.59 19.67 13.50
C VAL A 284 3.08 18.30 13.10
N HIS A 285 1.80 18.01 13.37
CA HIS A 285 1.20 16.73 13.05
C HIS A 285 1.20 16.47 11.54
N ILE A 286 0.76 17.45 10.75
CA ILE A 286 0.77 17.38 9.27
C ILE A 286 2.22 17.25 8.76
N MET A 287 3.13 18.06 9.28
CA MET A 287 4.56 18.00 8.91
C MET A 287 5.19 16.63 9.23
N CYS A 288 4.69 15.90 10.22
CA CYS A 288 5.16 14.56 10.54
C CYS A 288 4.89 13.57 9.41
N TYR A 289 3.76 13.71 8.71
CA TYR A 289 3.37 12.83 7.62
C TYR A 289 3.83 13.30 6.23
N LYS A 290 4.50 14.47 6.14
CA LYS A 290 5.00 15.04 4.88
C LYS A 290 5.74 14.04 4.00
N SER A 291 6.66 13.27 4.59
CA SER A 291 7.49 12.31 3.83
C SER A 291 6.69 11.14 3.26
N PHE A 292 5.45 10.98 3.70
CA PHE A 292 4.57 9.85 3.43
C PHE A 292 3.36 10.24 2.58
N MET A 293 3.00 11.53 2.57
CA MET A 293 1.92 12.07 1.74
C MET A 293 2.33 12.12 0.26
N ARG A 294 1.32 12.21 -0.62
CA ARG A 294 1.46 12.28 -2.09
C ARG A 294 2.54 13.28 -2.52
N ASP A 295 3.10 13.08 -3.71
CA ASP A 295 4.24 13.86 -4.25
C ASP A 295 4.09 15.39 -4.15
N GLU A 296 2.86 15.88 -4.17
CA GLU A 296 2.49 17.29 -3.99
C GLU A 296 2.98 17.91 -2.67
N PHE A 297 3.16 17.09 -1.62
CA PHE A 297 3.58 17.54 -0.28
C PHE A 297 5.09 17.41 -0.04
N LYS A 298 5.84 16.81 -0.97
CA LYS A 298 7.28 16.56 -0.79
C LYS A 298 8.11 17.85 -0.76
N ASN A 299 7.66 18.93 -1.40
CA ASN A 299 8.34 20.22 -1.36
C ASN A 299 8.02 21.01 -0.08
N ASP A 300 9.03 21.43 0.66
CA ASP A 300 8.87 22.22 1.90
C ASP A 300 8.13 23.53 1.64
N ASP A 301 8.45 24.24 0.56
CA ASP A 301 7.84 25.54 0.26
C ASP A 301 6.34 25.41 -0.06
N GLN A 302 5.96 24.34 -0.77
CA GLN A 302 4.56 24.08 -1.12
C GLN A 302 3.76 23.70 0.12
N LEU A 303 4.31 22.83 0.97
CA LEU A 303 3.66 22.44 2.21
C LEU A 303 3.50 23.63 3.17
N ILE A 304 4.52 24.48 3.31
CA ILE A 304 4.41 25.70 4.11
C ILE A 304 3.32 26.63 3.55
N SER A 305 3.26 26.80 2.23
CA SER A 305 2.20 27.58 1.58
C SER A 305 0.81 27.00 1.89
N GLN A 306 0.65 25.69 1.83
CA GLN A 306 -0.61 25.02 2.20
C GLN A 306 -0.94 25.18 3.69
N LEU A 307 0.05 25.12 4.59
CA LEU A 307 -0.16 25.39 6.02
C LEU A 307 -0.62 26.84 6.27
N ILE A 308 -0.16 27.80 5.45
CA ILE A 308 -0.67 29.18 5.49
C ILE A 308 -2.11 29.24 4.98
N GLU A 309 -2.42 28.59 3.85
CA GLU A 309 -3.77 28.54 3.28
C GLU A 309 -4.79 27.87 4.21
N MET A 310 -4.35 26.91 5.01
CA MET A 310 -5.14 26.21 6.04
C MET A 310 -5.29 27.00 7.35
N ASP A 311 -4.80 28.25 7.40
CA ASP A 311 -4.75 29.12 8.59
C ASP A 311 -4.00 28.49 9.78
N LEU A 312 -3.12 27.50 9.54
CA LEU A 312 -2.27 26.90 10.56
C LEU A 312 -1.03 27.75 10.82
N LEU A 313 -0.55 28.47 9.82
CA LEU A 313 0.57 29.42 9.94
C LEU A 313 0.16 30.78 9.40
N THR A 314 0.66 31.85 10.01
CA THR A 314 0.62 33.17 9.39
C THR A 314 1.69 33.27 8.30
N GLY A 315 1.56 34.26 7.41
CA GLY A 315 2.60 34.50 6.39
C GLY A 315 3.98 34.74 6.99
N GLU A 316 4.06 35.47 8.11
CA GLU A 316 5.32 35.72 8.82
C GLU A 316 5.90 34.45 9.44
N GLU A 317 5.05 33.65 10.10
CA GLU A 317 5.43 32.35 10.66
C GLU A 317 5.96 31.41 9.57
N GLY A 318 5.28 31.35 8.42
CA GLY A 318 5.69 30.54 7.28
C GLY A 318 7.02 30.97 6.67
N VAL A 319 7.26 32.28 6.50
CA VAL A 319 8.56 32.79 6.02
C VAL A 319 9.69 32.43 6.99
N HIS A 320 9.47 32.57 8.29
CA HIS A 320 10.46 32.22 9.30
C HIS A 320 10.77 30.71 9.28
N LEU A 321 9.75 29.86 9.24
CA LEU A 321 9.92 28.41 9.19
C LEU A 321 10.57 27.95 7.87
N GLY A 322 10.20 28.54 6.74
CA GLY A 322 10.81 28.24 5.44
C GLY A 322 12.32 28.47 5.41
N SER A 323 12.81 29.46 6.18
CA SER A 323 14.25 29.71 6.32
C SER A 323 15.02 28.59 7.04
N MET A 324 14.33 27.68 7.75
CA MET A 324 14.95 26.57 8.48
C MET A 324 15.24 25.33 7.60
N GLY A 325 14.79 25.32 6.34
CA GLY A 325 14.96 24.20 5.41
C GLY A 325 14.40 22.89 5.94
N LYS A 326 15.20 21.81 5.94
CA LYS A 326 14.74 20.46 6.32
C LYS A 326 14.36 20.28 7.80
N LYS A 327 14.51 21.31 8.64
CA LYS A 327 14.27 21.26 10.10
C LYS A 327 13.02 22.01 10.54
N VAL A 328 12.06 22.24 9.64
CA VAL A 328 10.80 22.94 9.94
C VAL A 328 10.05 22.28 11.11
N ARG A 329 10.02 20.94 11.18
CA ARG A 329 9.35 20.20 12.25
C ARG A 329 9.95 20.50 13.62
N GLU A 330 11.28 20.53 13.73
CA GLU A 330 11.99 20.86 14.97
C GLU A 330 11.80 22.35 15.33
N GLY A 331 11.79 23.23 14.32
CA GLY A 331 11.47 24.65 14.47
C GLY A 331 10.09 24.89 15.07
N LEU A 332 9.08 24.18 14.57
CA LEU A 332 7.72 24.22 15.11
C LEU A 332 7.65 23.71 16.55
N CYS A 333 8.34 22.62 16.90
CA CYS A 333 8.40 22.14 18.29
C CYS A 333 9.02 23.20 19.21
N SER A 334 10.11 23.85 18.77
CA SER A 334 10.71 24.97 19.51
C SER A 334 9.74 26.13 19.67
N ARG A 335 8.95 26.43 18.64
CA ARG A 335 7.96 27.50 18.69
C ARG A 335 6.83 27.19 19.67
N ILE A 336 6.36 25.93 19.70
CA ILE A 336 5.37 25.46 20.68
C ILE A 336 5.87 25.69 22.11
N LEU A 337 7.14 25.34 22.41
CA LEU A 337 7.74 25.57 23.72
C LEU A 337 7.73 27.06 24.09
N CYS A 338 8.14 27.94 23.17
CA CYS A 338 8.09 29.39 23.40
C CYS A 338 6.67 29.89 23.68
N GLU A 339 5.67 29.41 22.93
CA GLU A 339 4.28 29.82 23.14
C GLU A 339 3.70 29.26 24.45
N ILE A 340 4.16 28.08 24.90
CA ILE A 340 3.82 27.52 26.22
C ILE A 340 4.41 28.39 27.34
N ASP A 341 5.67 28.82 27.23
CA ASP A 341 6.30 29.70 28.22
C ASP A 341 5.54 31.03 28.34
N VAL A 342 5.11 31.60 27.21
CA VAL A 342 4.25 32.79 27.21
C VAL A 342 2.92 32.52 27.91
N LEU A 343 2.24 31.40 27.61
CA LEU A 343 1.00 31.04 28.29
C LEU A 343 1.19 30.90 29.81
N LEU A 344 2.28 30.27 30.25
CA LEU A 344 2.60 30.08 31.65
C LEU A 344 2.91 31.40 32.36
N SER A 345 3.46 32.39 31.64
CA SER A 345 3.69 33.74 32.18
C SER A 345 2.40 34.54 32.38
N LEU A 346 1.32 34.17 31.68
CA LEU A 346 0.01 34.84 31.78
C LEU A 346 -0.84 34.29 32.93
N THR A 347 -0.64 33.03 33.34
CA THR A 347 -1.43 32.43 34.43
C THR A 347 -0.91 32.87 35.80
N THR A 348 -1.82 32.96 36.77
CA THR A 348 -1.47 33.29 38.16
C THR A 348 -1.21 32.06 39.03
N LYS A 349 -1.34 30.85 38.47
CA LYS A 349 -1.20 29.60 39.22
C LYS A 349 0.22 29.41 39.78
N LYS A 350 0.27 29.14 41.08
CA LYS A 350 1.50 28.77 41.82
C LYS A 350 2.23 27.55 41.25
N TYR A 351 1.56 26.72 40.44
CA TYR A 351 2.11 25.49 39.87
C TYR A 351 2.65 25.64 38.43
N ALA A 352 2.78 26.87 37.92
CA ALA A 352 3.26 27.14 36.56
C ALA A 352 4.62 26.47 36.25
N GLU A 353 5.56 26.52 37.19
CA GLU A 353 6.89 25.90 37.04
C GLU A 353 6.80 24.37 36.90
N SER A 354 6.04 23.71 37.78
CA SER A 354 5.83 22.25 37.70
C SER A 354 5.16 21.83 36.39
N LYS A 355 4.20 22.63 35.88
CA LYS A 355 3.55 22.38 34.59
C LYS A 355 4.49 22.60 33.41
N SER A 356 5.37 23.60 33.47
CA SER A 356 6.41 23.84 32.46
C SER A 356 7.29 22.62 32.26
N ILE A 357 7.80 22.04 33.36
CA ILE A 357 8.67 20.86 33.31
C ILE A 357 7.96 19.69 32.63
N VAL A 358 6.70 19.41 33.00
CA VAL A 358 5.92 18.32 32.42
C VAL A 358 5.60 18.57 30.95
N LEU A 359 5.25 19.80 30.57
CA LEU A 359 4.97 20.16 29.17
C LEU A 359 6.23 20.04 28.30
N ASN A 360 7.38 20.50 28.79
CA ASN A 360 8.66 20.40 28.09
C ASN A 360 9.06 18.94 27.86
N ASP A 361 8.87 18.09 28.87
CA ASP A 361 9.07 16.64 28.76
C ASP A 361 8.17 16.03 27.67
N LYS A 362 6.87 16.36 27.67
CA LYS A 362 5.91 15.83 26.69
C LYS A 362 6.18 16.29 25.25
N ILE A 363 6.68 17.50 25.06
CA ILE A 363 7.13 17.97 23.74
C ILE A 363 8.41 17.24 23.30
N CYS A 364 9.34 16.97 24.21
CA CYS A 364 10.52 16.17 23.93
C CYS A 364 10.16 14.73 23.53
N ASP A 365 9.21 14.11 24.24
CA ASP A 365 8.64 12.79 23.93
C ASP A 365 7.97 12.77 22.54
N LEU A 366 7.16 13.79 22.25
CA LEU A 366 6.52 13.95 20.94
C LEU A 366 7.58 14.02 19.82
N ARG A 367 8.59 14.88 19.99
CA ARG A 367 9.70 15.00 19.04
C ARG A 367 10.44 13.67 18.84
N GLY A 368 10.74 12.96 19.93
CA GLY A 368 11.40 11.65 19.87
C GLY A 368 10.58 10.61 19.10
N THR A 369 9.26 10.61 19.30
CA THR A 369 8.35 9.69 18.62
C THR A 369 8.23 10.02 17.13
N MET A 370 8.14 11.30 16.76
CA MET A 370 8.15 11.72 15.35
C MET A 370 9.48 11.38 14.65
N ALA A 371 10.61 11.50 15.36
CA ALA A 371 11.90 11.08 14.85
C ALA A 371 11.95 9.56 14.62
N LYS A 372 11.36 8.75 15.51
CA LYS A 372 11.22 7.30 15.32
C LYS A 372 10.43 6.96 14.05
N LEU A 373 9.33 7.67 13.78
CA LEU A 373 8.55 7.47 12.56
C LEU A 373 9.40 7.75 11.31
N HIS A 374 10.13 8.87 11.32
CA HIS A 374 11.03 9.23 10.23
C HIS A 374 12.17 8.20 10.05
N ASP A 375 12.78 7.74 11.13
CA ASP A 375 13.84 6.74 11.11
C ASP A 375 13.34 5.39 10.57
N THR A 376 12.10 4.99 10.88
CA THR A 376 11.49 3.74 10.38
C THR A 376 11.34 3.78 8.86
N PHE A 377 11.17 4.98 8.30
CA PHE A 377 11.11 5.21 6.86
C PHE A 377 12.51 5.26 6.24
N VAL A 378 13.40 6.11 6.75
CA VAL A 378 14.74 6.33 6.15
C VAL A 378 15.66 5.13 6.31
N ARG A 379 15.51 4.35 7.39
CA ARG A 379 16.22 3.08 7.55
C ARG A 379 15.54 2.04 6.66
N ASP A 380 15.76 2.20 5.36
CA ASP A 380 15.39 1.18 4.39
C ASP A 380 16.12 -0.12 4.69
N ASN A 381 15.50 -1.20 4.24
CA ASN A 381 16.02 -2.54 4.37
C ASN A 381 17.43 -2.62 3.78
N PRO A 382 18.32 -3.48 4.32
CA PRO A 382 19.61 -3.71 3.67
C PRO A 382 19.33 -4.19 2.24
N ASN A 383 19.62 -3.33 1.27
CA ASN A 383 19.35 -3.56 -0.15
C ASN A 383 19.93 -4.91 -0.63
N GLU A 384 21.02 -5.34 0.00
CA GLU A 384 21.69 -6.60 -0.23
C GLU A 384 20.82 -7.81 0.11
N TYR A 385 20.01 -7.76 1.17
CA TYR A 385 19.11 -8.87 1.55
C TYR A 385 17.99 -9.05 0.51
N ILE A 386 17.37 -7.95 0.10
CA ILE A 386 16.32 -7.97 -0.94
C ILE A 386 16.90 -8.50 -2.25
N LEU A 387 18.08 -8.02 -2.64
CA LEU A 387 18.76 -8.46 -3.86
C LEU A 387 19.08 -9.96 -3.81
N ALA A 388 19.64 -10.45 -2.69
CA ALA A 388 19.96 -11.86 -2.52
C ALA A 388 18.71 -12.74 -2.60
N MET A 389 17.62 -12.34 -1.93
CA MET A 389 16.33 -13.01 -2.01
C MET A 389 15.82 -13.04 -3.46
N GLN A 390 15.82 -11.89 -4.17
CA GLN A 390 15.37 -11.81 -5.55
C GLN A 390 16.19 -12.74 -6.46
N VAL A 391 17.52 -12.72 -6.37
CA VAL A 391 18.39 -13.59 -7.16
C VAL A 391 18.04 -15.06 -6.92
N LEU A 392 17.92 -15.49 -5.66
CA LEU A 392 17.59 -16.88 -5.32
C LEU A 392 16.20 -17.28 -5.82
N VAL A 393 15.21 -16.40 -5.71
CA VAL A 393 13.86 -16.64 -6.24
C VAL A 393 13.90 -16.75 -7.76
N TYR A 394 14.63 -15.88 -8.46
CA TYR A 394 14.76 -15.95 -9.92
C TYR A 394 15.53 -17.20 -10.37
N CYS A 395 16.57 -17.62 -9.65
CA CYS A 395 17.22 -18.92 -9.89
C CYS A 395 16.23 -20.08 -9.74
N TYR A 396 15.36 -20.04 -8.73
CA TYR A 396 14.33 -21.06 -8.56
C TYR A 396 13.31 -21.04 -9.69
N ILE A 397 12.84 -19.86 -10.10
CA ILE A 397 11.93 -19.68 -11.24
C ILE A 397 12.52 -20.28 -12.52
N LEU A 398 13.80 -20.04 -12.81
CA LEU A 398 14.49 -20.65 -13.95
C LEU A 398 14.52 -22.17 -13.87
N LEU A 399 14.75 -22.72 -12.67
CA LEU A 399 14.71 -24.16 -12.43
C LEU A 399 13.29 -24.73 -12.63
N ILE A 400 12.24 -24.01 -12.22
CA ILE A 400 10.85 -24.41 -12.47
C ILE A 400 10.54 -24.41 -13.97
N ILE A 401 10.84 -23.31 -14.67
CA ILE A 401 10.55 -23.18 -16.11
C ILE A 401 11.23 -24.28 -16.92
N THR A 402 12.46 -24.66 -16.55
CA THR A 402 13.27 -25.67 -17.26
C THR A 402 12.97 -27.10 -16.80
N GLY A 403 12.72 -27.34 -15.51
CA GLY A 403 12.51 -28.66 -14.94
C GLY A 403 11.06 -29.16 -14.95
N TYR A 404 10.05 -28.30 -14.77
CA TYR A 404 8.64 -28.73 -14.79
C TYR A 404 8.16 -29.32 -16.12
N PRO A 405 8.65 -28.88 -17.30
CA PRO A 405 8.37 -29.55 -18.56
C PRO A 405 8.75 -31.03 -18.56
N ILE A 406 9.80 -31.37 -17.81
CA ILE A 406 10.37 -32.71 -17.64
C ILE A 406 9.56 -33.50 -16.60
N LEU A 407 9.32 -32.88 -15.43
CA LEU A 407 8.65 -33.52 -14.30
C LEU A 407 7.17 -33.84 -14.56
N MET A 408 6.46 -32.92 -15.20
CA MET A 408 5.03 -33.04 -15.47
C MET A 408 4.76 -33.71 -16.83
N PHE A 409 5.78 -34.30 -17.44
CA PHE A 409 5.67 -35.02 -18.69
C PHE A 409 4.81 -36.28 -18.51
N SER A 410 3.71 -36.37 -19.25
CA SER A 410 2.83 -37.54 -19.25
C SER A 410 2.82 -38.23 -20.61
N ASP A 411 3.47 -39.39 -20.71
CA ASP A 411 3.52 -40.22 -21.93
C ASP A 411 2.16 -40.91 -22.22
N ASN A 412 1.32 -41.11 -21.20
CA ASN A 412 0.17 -42.02 -21.26
C ASN A 412 -1.20 -41.38 -21.65
N ASN A 413 -1.26 -40.09 -21.99
CA ASN A 413 -2.54 -39.43 -22.28
C ASN A 413 -2.93 -39.52 -23.77
N ALA A 414 -3.68 -40.57 -24.12
CA ALA A 414 -4.13 -40.84 -25.50
C ALA A 414 -4.98 -39.71 -26.13
N ALA A 415 -5.71 -38.93 -25.33
CA ALA A 415 -6.62 -37.89 -25.83
C ALA A 415 -5.95 -36.54 -26.14
N PHE A 416 -4.89 -36.18 -25.42
CA PHE A 416 -4.16 -34.90 -25.56
C PHE A 416 -2.66 -35.13 -25.77
N SER A 417 -2.32 -36.16 -26.51
CA SER A 417 -0.95 -36.68 -26.68
C SER A 417 0.13 -35.68 -27.13
N CYS A 418 -0.23 -34.45 -27.51
CA CYS A 418 0.72 -33.40 -27.87
C CYS A 418 0.57 -32.09 -27.10
N VAL A 419 -0.40 -31.99 -26.19
CA VAL A 419 -0.60 -30.80 -25.35
C VAL A 419 -0.34 -31.21 -23.91
N GLN A 420 0.51 -30.46 -23.22
CA GLN A 420 0.88 -30.74 -21.83
C GLN A 420 0.26 -29.69 -20.88
N PRO A 421 -1.07 -29.69 -20.67
CA PRO A 421 -1.75 -28.67 -19.86
C PRO A 421 -1.32 -28.73 -18.39
N LEU A 422 -0.92 -29.90 -17.88
CA LEU A 422 -0.41 -30.04 -16.51
C LEU A 422 0.89 -29.27 -16.31
N ALA A 423 1.79 -29.26 -17.31
CA ALA A 423 3.00 -28.45 -17.26
C ALA A 423 2.65 -26.95 -17.25
N PHE A 424 1.67 -26.52 -18.05
CA PHE A 424 1.18 -25.13 -18.01
C PHE A 424 0.63 -24.75 -16.63
N PHE A 425 -0.37 -25.46 -16.11
CA PHE A 425 -0.99 -25.12 -14.83
C PHE A 425 -0.02 -25.24 -13.65
N GLY A 426 0.80 -26.30 -13.63
CA GLY A 426 1.79 -26.52 -12.58
C GLY A 426 2.83 -25.40 -12.52
N THR A 427 3.41 -25.03 -13.68
CA THR A 427 4.35 -23.91 -13.76
C THR A 427 3.64 -22.60 -13.42
N PHE A 428 2.46 -22.34 -13.96
CA PHE A 428 1.70 -21.09 -13.72
C PHE A 428 1.44 -20.85 -12.24
N PHE A 429 0.82 -21.81 -11.54
CA PHE A 429 0.49 -21.63 -10.12
C PHE A 429 1.75 -21.53 -9.25
N THR A 430 2.82 -22.25 -9.59
CA THR A 430 4.10 -22.14 -8.89
C THR A 430 4.70 -20.75 -9.07
N LEU A 431 4.74 -20.23 -10.31
CA LEU A 431 5.25 -18.89 -10.57
C LEU A 431 4.41 -17.80 -9.89
N VAL A 432 3.08 -17.91 -9.95
CA VAL A 432 2.18 -17.00 -9.23
C VAL A 432 2.47 -17.02 -7.72
N SER A 433 2.64 -18.21 -7.11
CA SER A 433 2.95 -18.31 -5.69
C SER A 433 4.28 -17.65 -5.28
N LEU A 434 5.26 -17.61 -6.19
CA LEU A 434 6.56 -16.98 -5.96
C LEU A 434 6.57 -15.48 -6.27
N GLN A 435 5.76 -15.03 -7.24
CA GLN A 435 5.73 -13.65 -7.72
C GLN A 435 4.72 -12.77 -6.96
N MET A 436 3.58 -13.31 -6.53
CA MET A 436 2.57 -12.55 -5.78
C MET A 436 3.09 -11.90 -4.49
N PRO A 437 3.98 -12.55 -3.71
CA PRO A 437 4.60 -11.91 -2.56
C PRO A 437 5.32 -10.58 -2.87
N PHE A 438 5.88 -10.41 -4.08
CA PHE A 438 6.55 -9.15 -4.44
C PHE A 438 5.59 -7.97 -4.57
N ILE A 439 4.36 -8.21 -5.00
CA ILE A 439 3.30 -7.19 -4.98
C ILE A 439 2.99 -6.79 -3.54
N LEU A 440 2.93 -7.77 -2.64
CA LEU A 440 2.74 -7.51 -1.21
C LEU A 440 3.94 -6.72 -0.64
N PHE A 441 5.16 -6.97 -1.12
CA PHE A 441 6.33 -6.20 -0.70
C PHE A 441 6.20 -4.73 -1.05
N GLU A 442 5.80 -4.44 -2.29
CA GLU A 442 5.61 -3.06 -2.76
C GLU A 442 4.51 -2.35 -1.96
N ARG A 443 3.40 -3.03 -1.67
CA ARG A 443 2.30 -2.44 -0.88
C ARG A 443 2.63 -2.25 0.60
N LEU A 444 3.37 -3.18 1.21
CA LEU A 444 3.74 -3.08 2.63
C LEU A 444 4.94 -2.15 2.89
N ASP A 445 5.66 -1.72 1.85
CA ASP A 445 6.84 -0.88 2.00
C ASP A 445 6.47 0.55 2.44
N ASN A 446 5.41 1.13 1.87
CA ASN A 446 4.86 2.42 2.28
C ASN A 446 3.39 2.31 2.70
N PRO A 447 3.08 2.32 4.00
CA PRO A 447 1.72 2.17 4.50
C PRO A 447 0.88 3.45 4.40
N PHE A 448 1.32 4.47 3.66
CA PHE A 448 0.60 5.72 3.47
C PHE A 448 0.26 5.98 1.99
N ASP A 449 0.51 5.01 1.11
CA ASP A 449 0.13 5.11 -0.29
C ASP A 449 -1.39 5.05 -0.47
N ALA A 450 -1.86 5.51 -1.63
CA ALA A 450 -3.27 5.75 -1.91
C ALA A 450 -4.14 4.48 -2.09
N HIS A 451 -3.67 3.30 -1.67
CA HIS A 451 -4.24 1.99 -2.03
C HIS A 451 -4.83 1.25 -0.82
N ASP A 452 -5.71 1.94 -0.08
CA ASP A 452 -6.41 1.43 1.12
C ASP A 452 -5.54 1.24 2.37
N ASP A 453 -4.47 2.03 2.49
CA ASP A 453 -3.57 2.00 3.66
C ASP A 453 -3.95 3.02 4.76
N ILE A 454 -3.00 3.34 5.64
CA ILE A 454 -3.20 4.24 6.78
C ILE A 454 -3.58 5.62 6.27
N ASN A 455 -4.81 6.04 6.56
CA ASN A 455 -5.25 7.37 6.16
C ASN A 455 -4.71 8.43 7.14
N ALA A 456 -3.56 9.01 6.78
CA ALA A 456 -2.93 10.09 7.54
C ALA A 456 -3.84 11.32 7.70
N GLU A 457 -4.75 11.57 6.75
CA GLU A 457 -5.68 12.69 6.85
C GLU A 457 -6.70 12.45 7.98
N ASN A 458 -7.24 11.24 8.09
CA ASN A 458 -8.15 10.87 9.17
C ASN A 458 -7.45 10.92 10.55
N LEU A 459 -6.19 10.49 10.62
CA LEU A 459 -5.37 10.61 11.85
C LEU A 459 -5.24 12.07 12.28
N VAL A 460 -4.92 12.97 11.35
CA VAL A 460 -4.79 14.40 11.64
C VAL A 460 -6.14 15.00 12.02
N ALA A 461 -7.22 14.72 11.28
CA ALA A 461 -8.56 15.25 11.58
C ALA A 461 -9.07 14.79 12.96
N SER A 462 -8.88 13.52 13.30
CA SER A 462 -9.24 12.95 14.61
C SER A 462 -8.48 13.64 15.74
N THR A 463 -7.17 13.85 15.52
CA THR A 463 -6.30 14.55 16.48
C THR A 463 -6.70 16.02 16.63
N GLU A 464 -7.00 16.70 15.53
CA GLU A 464 -7.43 18.09 15.52
C GLU A 464 -8.71 18.28 16.32
N LEU A 465 -9.72 17.43 16.10
CA LEU A 465 -10.98 17.47 16.84
C LEU A 465 -10.76 17.26 18.35
N ALA A 466 -9.91 16.29 18.72
CA ALA A 466 -9.56 16.05 20.11
C ALA A 466 -8.82 17.23 20.75
N LEU A 467 -7.85 17.84 20.04
CA LEU A 467 -7.15 19.05 20.47
C LEU A 467 -8.11 20.22 20.67
N PHE A 468 -8.99 20.45 19.69
CA PHE A 468 -9.96 21.54 19.71
C PHE A 468 -10.86 21.46 20.94
N ASN A 469 -11.35 20.27 21.28
CA ASN A 469 -12.21 20.06 22.44
C ASN A 469 -11.43 20.16 23.77
N SER A 470 -10.29 19.47 23.86
CA SER A 470 -9.50 19.42 25.11
C SER A 470 -8.94 20.79 25.51
N MET A 471 -8.43 21.57 24.57
CA MET A 471 -7.86 22.89 24.84
C MET A 471 -8.91 23.94 25.21
N ARG A 472 -10.16 23.76 24.76
CA ARG A 472 -11.27 24.69 25.01
C ARG A 472 -12.11 24.32 26.23
N CYS A 473 -11.79 23.23 26.94
CA CYS A 473 -12.64 22.73 28.02
C CYS A 473 -12.90 23.74 29.15
N GLN A 474 -12.00 24.70 29.38
CA GLN A 474 -12.14 25.76 30.39
C GLN A 474 -12.83 27.04 29.88
N PHE A 475 -13.21 27.11 28.60
CA PHE A 475 -13.74 28.36 28.02
C PHE A 475 -15.19 28.66 28.45
N SER A 476 -15.83 27.72 29.15
CA SER A 476 -17.10 27.94 29.83
C SER A 476 -16.88 28.72 31.13
N GLU A 477 -17.53 29.87 31.25
CA GLU A 477 -17.76 30.49 32.55
C GLU A 477 -18.62 29.52 33.36
N PHE A 478 -18.00 28.80 34.30
CA PHE A 478 -18.77 28.18 35.36
C PHE A 478 -19.43 29.33 36.10
N ARG A 479 -20.73 29.54 35.88
CA ARG A 479 -21.53 30.38 36.78
C ARG A 479 -21.33 29.77 38.16
N SER A 480 -20.51 30.42 38.98
CA SER A 480 -20.40 30.08 40.38
C SER A 480 -21.82 30.14 40.93
N GLU A 481 -22.36 29.00 41.35
CA GLU A 481 -23.73 28.85 41.87
C GLU A 481 -23.98 29.62 43.18
N SER A 482 -23.13 30.60 43.51
CA SER A 482 -23.30 31.55 44.62
C SER A 482 -24.56 32.42 44.53
N SER A 483 -25.44 32.22 43.55
CA SER A 483 -26.78 32.83 43.48
C SER A 483 -27.94 31.82 43.66
N LEU A 484 -27.67 30.52 43.84
CA LEU A 484 -28.72 29.51 44.10
C LEU A 484 -29.12 29.39 45.58
N ASP A 485 -28.37 29.99 46.51
CA ASP A 485 -28.66 29.97 47.96
C ASP A 485 -29.95 30.74 48.36
N ASN A 486 -30.59 31.48 47.46
CA ASN A 486 -31.82 32.24 47.76
C ASN A 486 -33.12 31.62 47.22
N THR A 487 -33.09 30.44 46.59
CA THR A 487 -34.32 29.81 46.06
C THR A 487 -34.88 28.65 46.88
N GLY A 488 -34.28 28.30 48.03
CA GLY A 488 -34.85 27.30 48.96
C GLY A 488 -35.10 25.92 48.35
N LEU A 489 -34.62 25.65 47.14
CA LEU A 489 -34.71 24.36 46.47
C LEU A 489 -33.57 23.50 46.98
N SER A 490 -33.86 22.80 48.08
CA SER A 490 -33.00 21.79 48.69
C SER A 490 -32.46 20.83 47.62
N PHE A 491 -31.13 20.81 47.48
CA PHE A 491 -30.36 19.92 46.60
C PHE A 491 -30.50 18.41 46.94
N LYS A 492 -31.42 18.04 47.84
CA LYS A 492 -31.70 16.64 48.20
C LYS A 492 -32.36 15.81 47.10
N SER A 493 -32.90 16.41 46.04
CA SER A 493 -33.60 15.66 44.97
C SER A 493 -32.74 15.27 43.75
N LEU A 494 -31.50 15.75 43.63
CA LEU A 494 -30.64 15.43 42.48
C LEU A 494 -29.69 14.24 42.72
N SER A 495 -29.61 13.72 43.96
CA SER A 495 -28.84 12.50 44.27
C SER A 495 -29.50 11.19 43.78
N SER A 496 -30.71 11.25 43.24
CA SER A 496 -31.44 10.10 42.70
C SER A 496 -31.66 10.11 41.18
N ALA A 497 -31.25 11.19 40.49
CA ALA A 497 -31.27 11.21 39.04
C ALA A 497 -30.00 10.53 38.53
N SER A 498 -30.05 9.21 38.44
CA SER A 498 -29.07 8.41 37.72
C SER A 498 -29.03 8.94 36.28
N ILE A 499 -27.95 9.63 35.91
CA ILE A 499 -27.69 10.00 34.52
C ILE A 499 -27.40 8.68 33.79
N GLN A 500 -28.45 8.02 33.29
CA GLN A 500 -28.30 7.04 32.23
C GLN A 500 -27.84 7.81 31.00
N ILE A 501 -26.53 7.82 30.78
CA ILE A 501 -25.97 8.12 29.46
C ILE A 501 -26.36 6.93 28.58
N GLU A 502 -27.52 7.01 27.94
CA GLU A 502 -27.90 6.13 26.84
C GLU A 502 -26.89 6.37 25.70
N TYR A 503 -25.86 5.55 25.66
CA TYR A 503 -25.16 5.28 24.42
C TYR A 503 -26.16 4.56 23.52
N SER A 504 -26.74 5.28 22.56
CA SER A 504 -27.38 4.69 21.39
C SER A 504 -26.30 3.97 20.57
N MET A 505 -25.95 2.75 21.01
CA MET A 505 -25.37 1.77 20.10
C MET A 505 -26.52 1.24 19.25
N ASP A 506 -26.48 1.55 17.96
CA ASP A 506 -27.30 0.89 16.95
C ASP A 506 -27.03 -0.62 17.01
N ASN A 507 -27.88 -1.34 17.75
CA ASN A 507 -27.92 -2.79 17.81
C ASN A 507 -28.60 -3.32 16.54
N ASP A 508 -27.85 -3.36 15.44
CA ASP A 508 -28.25 -4.06 14.20
C ASP A 508 -27.38 -5.31 13.92
N LEU A 509 -26.70 -5.84 14.93
CA LEU A 509 -25.98 -7.12 14.83
C LEU A 509 -26.16 -7.99 16.08
N SER A 510 -27.39 -8.46 16.31
CA SER A 510 -27.63 -9.56 17.24
C SER A 510 -28.61 -10.56 16.64
N ASP A 511 -28.21 -11.22 15.56
CA ASP A 511 -28.77 -12.50 15.11
C ASP A 511 -27.80 -13.16 14.13
N SER A 512 -26.76 -13.86 14.63
CA SER A 512 -26.09 -15.00 13.97
C SER A 512 -24.80 -15.46 14.66
N ILE A 513 -24.82 -15.73 15.97
CA ILE A 513 -23.77 -16.58 16.56
C ILE A 513 -24.40 -17.59 17.51
N THR A 514 -24.88 -18.69 16.95
CA THR A 514 -25.05 -19.94 17.68
C THR A 514 -23.98 -20.93 17.24
N SER A 515 -23.23 -21.43 18.21
CA SER A 515 -22.48 -22.68 18.19
C SER A 515 -21.19 -22.75 17.35
N SER A 516 -20.06 -22.46 17.98
CA SER A 516 -18.85 -23.26 17.76
C SER A 516 -18.16 -23.59 19.09
N LYS A 517 -17.92 -24.88 19.29
CA LYS A 517 -17.39 -25.51 20.49
C LYS A 517 -15.93 -25.09 20.72
N CYS A 518 -15.62 -24.76 21.96
CA CYS A 518 -14.28 -24.56 22.47
C CYS A 518 -13.49 -25.89 22.42
N VAL A 519 -12.46 -25.97 21.58
CA VAL A 519 -11.45 -27.04 21.61
C VAL A 519 -10.22 -26.49 22.33
N ARG A 520 -9.95 -27.02 23.52
CA ARG A 520 -8.67 -26.85 24.23
C ARG A 520 -7.64 -27.80 23.61
N PHE A 521 -6.49 -27.27 23.21
CA PHE A 521 -5.29 -28.08 23.04
C PHE A 521 -4.43 -27.93 24.30
N GLY A 522 -4.02 -29.08 24.83
CA GLY A 522 -2.89 -29.23 25.76
C GLY A 522 -1.64 -29.65 25.00
#